data_AF-A0A0T9RPR0-F1
#
_entry.id   AF-A0A0T9RPR0-F1
#
_cell.length_a   1.000
_cell.length_b   1.000
_cell.length_c   1.000
_cell.angle_alpha   90.00
_cell.angle_beta   90.00
_cell.angle_gamma   90.00
#
_symmetry.space_group_name_H-M   'P 1'
#
loop_
_entity.id
_entity.type
_entity.pdbx_description
1 polymer ?
#
loop_
_entity_poly.entity_id
_entity_poly.type
_entity_poly.pdbx_seq_one_letter_code
_entity_poly.pdbx_strand_id
1 'polypeptide(L)'
;MAISGVLAPPLASRFTLIERNNLLHSGISTVTVADDSTVQVENIITTYQKNKYGAEDDSYLQIETLFLLMFVTRFLRTQVTSKFARMKLAANGTRFAPGSAIITPNVIRAELIAQYQALEFNGYVQDAKGFAKGLIVEKSASNPNRVDVLWTGVLINQLRIFAVLNQFRLQASA
;
A
#
# COMPACT_ATOMS: atom_id res chain seq x y z
N MET A 1 -2.26 16.78 9.60
CA MET A 1 -1.24 16.53 10.66
C MET A 1 -0.48 17.82 10.92
N ALA A 2 -0.29 18.23 12.18
CA ALA A 2 0.46 19.46 12.51
C ALA A 2 1.97 19.28 12.34
N ILE A 3 2.65 20.31 11.81
CA ILE A 3 4.10 20.33 11.64
C ILE A 3 4.72 21.08 12.82
N SER A 4 5.52 20.39 13.63
CA SER A 4 6.26 21.01 14.73
C SER A 4 7.50 21.76 14.21
N GLY A 5 7.85 22.87 14.85
CA GLY A 5 9.06 23.64 14.56
C GLY A 5 8.99 24.52 13.31
N VAL A 6 7.80 24.70 12.70
CA VAL A 6 7.60 25.55 11.53
C VAL A 6 6.68 26.71 11.90
N LEU A 7 7.13 27.94 11.63
CA LEU A 7 6.31 29.13 11.76
C LEU A 7 5.39 29.28 10.56
N ALA A 8 4.14 29.69 10.81
CA ALA A 8 3.22 29.98 9.73
C ALA A 8 3.74 31.11 8.84
N PRO A 9 3.57 31.01 7.50
CA PRO A 9 3.89 32.11 6.61
C PRO A 9 3.00 33.33 6.90
N PRO A 10 3.49 34.55 6.58
CA PRO A 10 2.69 35.77 6.64
C PRO A 10 1.36 35.60 5.88
N LEU A 11 0.30 36.27 6.32
CA LEU A 11 -1.04 36.15 5.72
C LEU A 11 -1.03 36.35 4.20
N ALA A 12 -0.27 37.34 3.71
CA ALA A 12 -0.17 37.64 2.27
C ALA A 12 0.52 36.55 1.44
N SER A 13 1.24 35.62 2.09
CA SER A 13 1.94 34.51 1.43
C SER A 13 1.25 33.17 1.64
N ARG A 14 0.05 33.15 2.25
CA ARG A 14 -0.74 31.92 2.43
C ARG A 14 -1.53 31.64 1.16
N PHE A 15 -1.40 30.42 0.65
CA PHE A 15 -2.17 29.98 -0.51
C PHE A 15 -3.67 29.88 -0.22
N THR A 16 -4.47 30.38 -1.15
CA THR A 16 -5.92 30.18 -1.20
C THR A 16 -6.26 28.72 -1.54
N LEU A 17 -7.51 28.32 -1.32
CA LEU A 17 -7.97 26.96 -1.66
C LEU A 17 -7.76 26.64 -3.15
N ILE A 18 -7.99 27.61 -4.05
CA ILE A 18 -7.85 27.44 -5.50
C ILE A 18 -6.37 27.21 -5.86
N GLU A 19 -5.46 28.01 -5.30
CA GLU A 19 -4.03 27.85 -5.54
C GLU A 19 -3.53 26.50 -5.02
N ARG A 20 -3.98 26.08 -3.83
CA ARG A 20 -3.62 24.76 -3.28
C ARG A 20 -4.13 23.62 -4.16
N ASN A 21 -5.37 23.68 -4.64
CA ASN A 21 -5.89 22.67 -5.56
C ASN A 21 -5.07 22.61 -6.86
N ASN A 22 -4.68 23.75 -7.43
CA ASN A 22 -3.83 23.78 -8.63
C ASN A 22 -2.43 23.20 -8.38
N LEU A 23 -1.85 23.45 -7.21
CA LEU A 23 -0.56 22.88 -6.80
C LEU A 23 -0.66 21.36 -6.64
N LEU A 24 -1.74 20.86 -6.02
CA LEU A 24 -2.00 19.43 -5.90
C LEU A 24 -2.15 18.77 -7.28
N HIS A 25 -2.89 19.41 -8.20
CA HIS A 25 -2.98 18.98 -9.59
C HIS A 25 -1.67 19.11 -10.37
N SER A 26 -0.62 19.73 -9.82
CA SER A 26 0.72 19.84 -10.40
C SER A 26 1.77 18.98 -9.66
N GLY A 27 1.36 18.13 -8.71
CA GLY A 27 2.26 17.21 -8.01
C GLY A 27 2.98 17.85 -6.83
N ILE A 28 2.45 18.97 -6.31
CA ILE A 28 3.01 19.71 -5.19
C ILE A 28 2.10 19.54 -3.97
N SER A 29 2.65 18.99 -2.89
CA SER A 29 1.94 18.85 -1.61
C SER A 29 1.74 20.23 -0.97
N THR A 30 0.60 20.42 -0.31
CA THR A 30 0.19 21.72 0.25
C THR A 30 0.00 21.67 1.76
N VAL A 31 -0.02 22.85 2.37
CA VAL A 31 -0.26 23.04 3.80
C VAL A 31 -1.41 24.02 4.01
N THR A 32 -2.12 23.84 5.12
CA THR A 32 -3.05 24.81 5.69
C THR A 32 -2.47 25.40 6.96
N VAL A 33 -3.00 26.55 7.37
CA VAL A 33 -2.66 27.19 8.64
C VAL A 33 -3.94 27.36 9.42
N ALA A 34 -4.01 26.80 10.62
CA ALA A 34 -5.14 26.95 11.53
C ALA A 34 -5.14 28.33 12.20
N ASP A 35 -6.25 28.65 12.88
CA ASP A 35 -6.45 29.98 13.52
C ASP A 35 -5.42 30.26 14.62
N ASP A 36 -4.88 29.23 15.25
CA ASP A 36 -3.78 29.29 16.24
C ASP A 36 -2.38 29.40 15.60
N SER A 37 -2.30 29.62 14.28
CA SER A 37 -1.07 29.61 13.48
C SER A 37 -0.35 28.26 13.38
N THR A 38 -1.00 27.16 13.75
CA THR A 38 -0.45 25.82 13.53
C THR A 38 -0.45 25.49 12.03
N VAL A 39 0.71 25.14 11.49
CA VAL A 39 0.83 24.64 10.11
C VAL A 39 0.44 23.17 10.06
N GLN A 40 -0.48 22.82 9.17
CA GLN A 40 -0.98 21.47 9.01
C GLN A 40 -0.80 20.99 7.57
N VAL A 41 -0.32 19.76 7.41
CA VAL A 41 -0.29 19.10 6.10
C VAL A 41 -1.71 18.70 5.70
N GLU A 42 -2.12 19.09 4.49
CA GLU A 42 -3.39 18.66 3.87
C GLU A 42 -3.22 17.25 3.28
N ASN A 43 -2.56 17.17 2.12
CA ASN A 43 -2.27 15.91 1.44
C ASN A 43 -0.82 15.84 1.00
N ILE A 44 -0.19 14.68 1.23
CA ILE A 44 1.18 14.42 0.77
C ILE A 44 1.09 13.55 -0.47
N ILE A 45 1.38 14.16 -1.60
CA ILE A 45 1.37 13.52 -2.90
C ILE A 45 2.78 13.42 -3.46
N THR A 46 2.96 12.51 -4.40
CA THR A 46 4.16 12.43 -5.21
C THR A 46 4.09 13.39 -6.39
N THR A 47 5.21 13.54 -7.09
CA THR A 47 5.28 14.26 -8.37
C THR A 47 4.80 13.40 -9.55
N TYR A 48 4.32 12.18 -9.30
CA TYR A 48 3.81 11.29 -10.34
C TYR A 48 2.44 11.77 -10.82
N GLN A 49 2.37 12.18 -12.09
CA GLN A 49 1.14 12.70 -12.68
C GLN A 49 0.71 11.98 -13.95
N LYS A 50 1.68 11.44 -14.68
CA LYS A 50 1.49 10.87 -16.01
C LYS A 50 2.17 9.52 -16.11
N ASN A 51 1.51 8.59 -16.78
CA ASN A 51 2.10 7.32 -17.14
C ASN A 51 3.12 7.47 -18.29
N LYS A 52 3.75 6.35 -18.68
CA LYS A 52 4.74 6.33 -19.76
C LYS A 52 4.23 6.80 -21.13
N TYR A 53 2.91 6.87 -21.32
CA TYR A 53 2.27 7.35 -22.54
C TYR A 53 1.83 8.83 -22.45
N GLY A 54 2.11 9.51 -21.33
CA GLY A 54 1.76 10.91 -21.13
C GLY A 54 0.30 11.14 -20.73
N ALA A 55 -0.48 10.09 -20.52
CA ALA A 55 -1.84 10.18 -20.00
C ALA A 55 -1.84 10.34 -18.48
N GLU A 56 -2.83 11.05 -17.94
CA GLU A 56 -3.01 11.21 -16.50
C GLU A 56 -3.18 9.85 -15.81
N ASP A 57 -2.44 9.65 -14.71
CA ASP A 57 -2.42 8.40 -13.95
C ASP A 57 -2.17 8.70 -12.48
N ASP A 58 -3.08 8.27 -11.61
CA ASP A 58 -3.07 8.50 -10.18
C ASP A 58 -2.55 7.31 -9.36
N SER A 59 -2.15 6.22 -10.02
CA SER A 59 -1.76 4.95 -9.36
C SER A 59 -0.68 5.11 -8.29
N TYR A 60 0.21 6.09 -8.46
CA TYR A 60 1.31 6.40 -7.52
C TYR A 60 1.24 7.83 -6.96
N LEU A 61 0.08 8.48 -7.05
CA LEU A 61 -0.10 9.85 -6.59
C LEU A 61 0.06 9.96 -5.06
N GLN A 62 -0.52 9.02 -4.31
CA GLN A 62 -0.55 9.08 -2.85
C GLN A 62 0.72 8.46 -2.25
N ILE A 63 1.40 9.21 -1.37
CA ILE A 63 2.66 8.75 -0.78
C ILE A 63 2.42 7.58 0.19
N GLU A 64 1.28 7.56 0.86
CA GLU A 64 0.91 6.54 1.83
C GLU A 64 0.77 5.17 1.16
N THR A 65 0.19 5.13 -0.04
CA THR A 65 0.09 3.91 -0.86
C THR A 65 1.47 3.34 -1.17
N LEU A 66 2.40 4.19 -1.60
CA LEU A 66 3.77 3.78 -1.90
C LEU A 66 4.52 3.29 -0.67
N PHE A 67 4.48 4.04 0.44
CA PHE A 67 5.17 3.63 1.66
C PHE A 67 4.59 2.35 2.26
N LEU A 68 3.26 2.20 2.22
CA LEU A 68 2.59 1.00 2.68
C LEU A 68 2.95 -0.21 1.81
N LEU A 69 2.94 -0.05 0.48
CA LEU A 69 3.39 -1.09 -0.45
C LEU A 69 4.84 -1.51 -0.19
N MET A 70 5.72 -0.53 0.02
CA MET A 70 7.13 -0.77 0.35
C MET A 70 7.27 -1.51 1.68
N PHE A 71 6.52 -1.11 2.71
CA PHE A 71 6.49 -1.78 4.00
C PHE A 71 6.07 -3.24 3.87
N VAL A 72 4.91 -3.50 3.24
CA VAL A 72 4.37 -4.85 3.03
C VAL A 72 5.35 -5.73 2.25
N THR A 73 5.92 -5.20 1.17
CA THR A 73 6.86 -5.96 0.32
C THR A 73 8.14 -6.33 1.10
N ARG A 74 8.68 -5.38 1.88
CA ARG A 74 9.86 -5.63 2.73
C ARG A 74 9.56 -6.62 3.84
N PHE A 75 8.39 -6.50 4.49
CA PHE A 75 7.94 -7.42 5.52
C PHE A 75 7.88 -8.85 4.99
N LEU A 76 7.16 -9.08 3.88
CA LEU A 76 7.02 -10.41 3.28
C LEU A 76 8.37 -10.99 2.85
N ARG A 77 9.24 -10.16 2.24
CA ARG A 77 10.61 -10.58 1.89
C ARG A 77 11.36 -11.07 3.12
N THR A 78 11.36 -10.29 4.21
CA THR A 78 12.05 -10.65 5.44
C THR A 78 11.53 -11.96 6.02
N GLN A 79 10.20 -12.16 6.05
CA GLN A 79 9.61 -13.42 6.55
C GLN A 79 10.11 -14.64 5.75
N VAL A 80 10.09 -14.55 4.42
CA VAL A 80 10.56 -15.64 3.54
C VAL A 80 12.06 -15.87 3.72
N THR A 81 12.88 -14.82 3.65
CA THR A 81 14.35 -14.96 3.71
C THR A 81 14.83 -15.45 5.07
N SER A 82 14.22 -15.00 6.17
CA SER A 82 14.63 -15.39 7.51
C SER A 82 14.17 -16.81 7.85
N LYS A 83 12.93 -17.18 7.49
CA LYS A 83 12.38 -18.50 7.81
C LYS A 83 13.00 -19.62 6.97
N PHE A 84 13.35 -19.33 5.71
CA PHE A 84 13.82 -20.34 4.75
C PHE A 84 15.31 -20.21 4.38
N ALA A 85 16.09 -19.41 5.12
CA ALA A 85 17.51 -19.13 4.84
C ALA A 85 18.40 -20.38 4.63
N ARG A 86 18.11 -21.48 5.33
CA ARG A 86 18.92 -22.71 5.33
C ARG A 86 18.21 -23.90 4.67
N MET A 87 17.29 -23.64 3.74
CA MET A 87 16.53 -24.68 3.05
C MET A 87 16.95 -24.84 1.59
N LYS A 88 16.90 -26.08 1.09
CA LYS A 88 17.11 -26.40 -0.32
C LYS A 88 15.81 -26.23 -1.09
N LEU A 89 15.85 -25.55 -2.24
CA LEU A 89 14.67 -25.35 -3.08
C LEU A 89 14.39 -26.58 -3.95
N ALA A 90 13.25 -27.23 -3.72
CA ALA A 90 12.74 -28.34 -4.53
C ALA A 90 11.51 -27.92 -5.35
N ALA A 91 11.22 -28.68 -6.41
CA ALA A 91 9.98 -28.50 -7.15
C ALA A 91 8.79 -29.03 -6.34
N ASN A 92 7.59 -28.56 -6.64
CA ASN A 92 6.37 -29.14 -6.07
C ASN A 92 6.26 -30.63 -6.46
N GLY A 93 5.82 -31.48 -5.53
CA GLY A 93 5.69 -32.92 -5.75
C GLY A 93 6.99 -33.72 -5.63
N THR A 94 8.14 -33.09 -5.39
CA THR A 94 9.38 -33.81 -5.08
C THR A 94 9.22 -34.62 -3.80
N ARG A 95 9.52 -35.92 -3.85
CA ARG A 95 9.57 -36.79 -2.65
C ARG A 95 10.90 -36.61 -1.94
N PHE A 96 10.86 -36.33 -0.65
CA PHE A 96 12.05 -36.20 0.20
C PHE A 96 11.79 -36.80 1.58
N ALA A 97 12.85 -37.21 2.27
CA ALA A 97 12.75 -37.81 3.60
C ALA A 97 12.20 -36.79 4.62
N PRO A 98 11.34 -37.19 5.57
CA PRO A 98 10.90 -36.34 6.66
C PRO A 98 12.08 -35.70 7.41
N GLY A 99 11.93 -34.43 7.82
CA GLY A 99 13.00 -33.69 8.51
C GLY A 99 14.08 -33.10 7.60
N SER A 100 14.02 -33.34 6.28
CA SER A 100 14.93 -32.68 5.33
C SER A 100 14.68 -31.17 5.29
N ALA A 101 15.74 -30.36 5.33
CA ALA A 101 15.67 -28.91 5.15
C ALA A 101 15.40 -28.55 3.68
N ILE A 102 14.17 -28.80 3.23
CA ILE A 102 13.71 -28.59 1.85
C ILE A 102 12.46 -27.70 1.87
N ILE A 103 12.40 -26.79 0.91
CA ILE A 103 11.27 -25.89 0.69
C ILE A 103 10.76 -26.05 -0.75
N THR A 104 9.45 -25.91 -0.94
CA THR A 104 8.83 -25.91 -2.28
C THR A 104 8.02 -24.63 -2.51
N PRO A 105 7.73 -24.25 -3.77
CA PRO A 105 6.86 -23.11 -4.06
C PRO A 105 5.52 -23.14 -3.32
N ASN A 106 4.89 -24.30 -3.15
CA ASN A 106 3.62 -24.42 -2.40
C ASN A 106 3.76 -24.08 -0.91
N VAL A 107 4.90 -24.43 -0.28
CA VAL A 107 5.14 -24.08 1.13
C VAL A 107 5.39 -22.58 1.26
N ILE A 108 6.16 -21.98 0.35
CA ILE A 108 6.36 -20.53 0.30
C ILE A 108 5.03 -19.81 0.09
N ARG A 109 4.18 -20.32 -0.79
CA ARG A 109 2.83 -19.79 -1.04
C ARG A 109 1.96 -19.81 0.21
N ALA A 110 1.94 -20.95 0.92
CA ALA A 110 1.19 -21.07 2.17
C ALA A 110 1.69 -20.08 3.23
N GLU A 111 3.02 -19.90 3.34
CA GLU A 111 3.62 -18.92 4.23
C GLU A 111 3.21 -17.48 3.87
N LEU A 112 3.33 -17.09 2.60
CA LEU A 112 2.95 -15.75 2.15
C LEU A 112 1.48 -15.45 2.43
N ILE A 113 0.58 -16.42 2.26
CA ILE A 113 -0.84 -16.27 2.61
C ILE A 113 -1.01 -16.06 4.11
N ALA A 114 -0.34 -16.86 4.95
CA ALA A 114 -0.42 -16.70 6.40
C ALA A 114 0.10 -15.32 6.87
N GLN A 115 1.21 -14.86 6.30
CA GLN A 115 1.77 -13.54 6.59
C GLN A 115 0.85 -12.41 6.10
N TYR A 116 0.21 -12.60 4.95
CA TYR A 116 -0.76 -11.63 4.44
C TYR A 116 -2.02 -11.54 5.32
N GLN A 117 -2.50 -12.67 5.86
CA GLN A 117 -3.60 -12.67 6.85
C GLN A 117 -3.23 -11.92 8.12
N ALA A 118 -1.97 -12.04 8.60
CA ALA A 118 -1.50 -11.25 9.73
C ALA A 118 -1.45 -9.75 9.40
N LEU A 119 -1.00 -9.38 8.20
CA LEU A 119 -1.04 -7.99 7.73
C LEU A 119 -2.47 -7.45 7.60
N GLU A 120 -3.42 -8.28 7.16
CA GLU A 120 -4.84 -7.92 7.05
C GLU A 120 -5.43 -7.65 8.44
N PHE A 121 -5.19 -8.55 9.40
CA PHE A 121 -5.62 -8.36 10.79
C PHE A 121 -5.05 -7.08 11.41
N ASN A 122 -3.81 -6.75 11.08
CA ASN A 122 -3.15 -5.52 11.55
C ASN A 122 -3.56 -4.25 10.77
N GLY A 123 -4.46 -4.37 9.79
CA GLY A 123 -5.00 -3.23 9.04
C GLY A 123 -4.04 -2.62 8.02
N TYR A 124 -3.11 -3.40 7.45
CA TYR A 124 -2.22 -2.92 6.37
C TYR A 124 -2.71 -3.29 4.97
N VAL A 125 -3.46 -4.39 4.85
CA VAL A 125 -3.96 -4.93 3.59
C VAL A 125 -5.40 -5.42 3.77
N GLN A 126 -6.06 -5.80 2.68
CA GLN A 126 -7.43 -6.30 2.69
C GLN A 126 -7.62 -7.42 1.66
N ASP A 127 -8.69 -8.20 1.84
CA ASP A 127 -9.07 -9.31 0.97
C ASP A 127 -8.02 -10.43 0.89
N ALA A 128 -7.64 -11.00 2.05
CA ALA A 128 -6.72 -12.13 2.07
C ALA A 128 -7.24 -13.35 1.29
N LYS A 129 -8.56 -13.50 1.15
CA LYS A 129 -9.17 -14.56 0.32
C LYS A 129 -8.89 -14.33 -1.15
N GLY A 130 -9.07 -13.11 -1.66
CA GLY A 130 -8.72 -12.74 -3.03
C GLY A 130 -7.21 -12.86 -3.28
N PHE A 131 -6.39 -12.37 -2.36
CA PHE A 131 -4.93 -12.54 -2.42
C PHE A 131 -4.54 -14.01 -2.53
N ALA A 132 -5.10 -14.87 -1.67
CA ALA A 132 -4.84 -16.31 -1.69
C ALA A 132 -5.31 -16.99 -2.98
N LYS A 133 -6.25 -16.42 -3.74
CA LYS A 133 -6.65 -16.94 -5.06
C LYS A 133 -5.72 -16.46 -6.16
N GLY A 134 -5.35 -15.19 -6.16
CA GLY A 134 -4.51 -14.57 -7.18
C GLY A 134 -3.01 -14.76 -7.01
N LEU A 135 -2.54 -15.20 -5.83
CA LEU A 135 -1.12 -15.39 -5.56
C LEU A 135 -0.55 -16.57 -6.35
N ILE A 136 0.43 -16.28 -7.21
CA ILE A 136 1.22 -17.27 -7.94
C ILE A 136 2.63 -17.29 -7.36
N VAL A 137 3.10 -18.49 -7.04
CA VAL A 137 4.47 -18.75 -6.58
C VAL A 137 5.00 -19.95 -7.34
N GLU A 138 6.07 -19.74 -8.10
CA GLU A 138 6.62 -20.77 -8.97
C GLU A 138 8.14 -20.79 -8.93
N LYS A 139 8.72 -21.96 -9.22
CA LYS A 139 10.17 -22.07 -9.41
C LYS A 139 10.49 -21.58 -10.81
N SER A 140 11.50 -20.72 -10.94
CA SER A 140 11.84 -20.11 -12.22
C SER A 140 12.27 -21.18 -13.24
N ALA A 141 11.73 -21.09 -14.47
CA ALA A 141 12.05 -22.03 -15.54
C ALA A 141 13.50 -21.85 -16.07
N SER A 142 14.04 -20.64 -15.97
CA SER A 142 15.39 -20.29 -16.46
C SER A 142 16.47 -20.30 -15.38
N ASN A 143 16.09 -20.18 -14.10
CA ASN A 143 17.03 -20.22 -12.98
C ASN A 143 16.56 -21.21 -11.90
N PRO A 144 17.20 -22.38 -11.75
CA PRO A 144 16.78 -23.40 -10.80
C PRO A 144 16.94 -23.01 -9.33
N ASN A 145 17.62 -21.89 -9.03
CA ASN A 145 17.83 -21.37 -7.68
C ASN A 145 16.91 -20.17 -7.35
N ARG A 146 15.92 -19.87 -8.20
CA ARG A 146 15.04 -18.72 -8.06
C ARG A 146 13.57 -19.16 -7.92
N VAL A 147 12.85 -18.46 -7.05
CA VAL A 147 11.39 -18.51 -6.94
C VAL A 147 10.83 -17.17 -7.40
N ASP A 148 9.82 -17.23 -8.26
CA ASP A 148 9.08 -16.10 -8.79
C ASP A 148 7.72 -16.00 -8.12
N VAL A 149 7.33 -14.77 -7.77
CA VAL A 149 6.10 -14.48 -7.04
C VAL A 149 5.35 -13.38 -7.76
N LEU A 150 4.12 -13.68 -8.20
CA LEU A 150 3.17 -12.66 -8.63
C LEU A 150 2.30 -12.28 -7.44
N TRP A 151 2.57 -11.10 -6.89
CA TRP A 151 1.82 -10.55 -5.77
C TRP A 151 0.58 -9.80 -6.28
N THR A 152 -0.59 -10.17 -5.79
CA THR A 152 -1.91 -9.64 -6.24
C THR A 152 -2.72 -9.12 -5.05
N GLY A 153 -2.04 -8.55 -4.06
CA GLY A 153 -2.70 -8.07 -2.85
C GLY A 153 -3.36 -6.70 -3.05
N VAL A 154 -4.32 -6.40 -2.18
CA VAL A 154 -4.99 -5.11 -2.11
C VAL A 154 -4.52 -4.41 -0.84
N LEU A 155 -4.02 -3.18 -0.97
CA LEU A 155 -3.65 -2.35 0.18
C LEU A 155 -4.91 -1.75 0.81
N ILE A 156 -4.82 -1.43 2.10
CA ILE A 156 -5.84 -0.57 2.71
C ILE A 156 -5.68 0.87 2.23
N ASN A 157 -6.78 1.61 2.13
CA ASN A 157 -6.78 3.00 1.68
C ASN A 157 -7.09 3.97 2.82
N GLN A 158 -6.69 5.23 2.64
CA GLN A 158 -7.09 6.32 3.53
C GLN A 158 -8.52 6.77 3.22
N LEU A 159 -9.35 6.95 4.25
CA LEU A 159 -10.66 7.58 4.10
C LEU A 159 -10.46 9.09 3.94
N ARG A 160 -10.50 9.58 2.69
CA ARG A 160 -10.29 11.00 2.37
C ARG A 160 -11.58 11.77 2.10
N ILE A 161 -12.54 11.14 1.44
CA ILE A 161 -13.81 11.76 1.05
C ILE A 161 -14.93 10.95 1.67
N PHE A 162 -15.77 11.62 2.45
CA PHE A 162 -17.00 11.06 2.98
C PHE A 162 -18.18 11.79 2.33
N ALA A 163 -18.96 11.05 1.52
CA ALA A 163 -20.13 11.59 0.85
C ALA A 163 -21.40 11.02 1.50
N VAL A 164 -22.30 11.90 1.94
CA VAL A 164 -23.60 11.53 2.51
C VAL A 164 -24.71 12.24 1.78
N LEU A 165 -25.72 11.47 1.37
CA LEU A 165 -27.00 11.99 0.93
C LEU A 165 -27.96 12.00 2.11
N ASN A 166 -28.25 13.18 2.66
CA ASN A 166 -29.21 13.34 3.75
C ASN A 166 -30.59 13.71 3.19
N GLN A 167 -31.58 12.82 3.35
CA GLN A 167 -32.97 13.07 3.00
C GLN A 167 -33.85 13.09 4.26
N PHE A 168 -33.64 14.08 5.13
CA PHE A 168 -34.47 14.18 6.33
C PHE A 168 -35.95 14.44 5.98
N ARG A 169 -36.83 13.91 6.83
CA ARG A 169 -38.27 14.16 6.84
C ARG A 169 -38.69 14.48 8.27
N LEU A 170 -39.60 15.43 8.42
CA LEU A 170 -40.15 15.80 9.74
C LEU A 170 -41.34 14.92 10.14
N GLN A 171 -41.91 14.17 9.18
CA GLN A 171 -43.01 13.23 9.39
C GLN A 171 -42.74 11.98 8.55
N ALA A 172 -43.15 10.81 9.07
CA ALA A 172 -43.06 9.55 8.33
C ALA A 172 -43.93 9.65 7.06
N SER A 173 -43.43 9.13 5.94
CA SER A 173 -44.25 8.94 4.75
C SER A 173 -45.36 7.94 5.08
N ALA A 174 -46.61 8.34 4.81
CA ALA A 174 -47.81 7.52 4.98
C ALA A 174 -47.76 6.23 4.15
#